data_AF-A0A844KSC0-F1
#
_entry.id   AF-A0A844KSC0-F1
#
_cell.length_a   1.000
_cell.length_b   1.000
_cell.length_c   1.000
_cell.angle_alpha   90.00
_cell.angle_beta   90.00
_cell.angle_gamma   90.00
#
_symmetry.space_group_name_H-M   'P 1'
#
loop_
_entity.id
_entity.type
_entity.pdbx_description
1 polymer ?
#
loop_
_entity_poly.entity_id
_entity_poly.type
_entity_poly.pdbx_seq_one_letter_code
_entity_poly.pdbx_strand_id
1 'polypeptide(L)'
;MDNNYAEQAIRPFTIGRKNFVLIESSNAARASAMLYSLVETAKANHLNVYQYFELLLTEIPKHMDDTSLDFINDLLPWTPSVQETCPSRFKKS
;
A
#
# COMPACT_ATOMS: atom_id res chain seq x y z
N MET A 1 -10.28 -22.10 -12.84
CA MET A 1 -10.13 -20.68 -12.48
C MET A 1 -9.79 -20.72 -11.01
N ASP A 2 -8.51 -20.62 -10.70
CA ASP A 2 -8.00 -21.22 -9.47
C ASP A 2 -7.84 -20.12 -8.43
N ASN A 3 -8.54 -20.25 -7.30
CA ASN A 3 -8.60 -19.25 -6.23
C ASN A 3 -7.27 -19.10 -5.44
N ASN A 4 -6.26 -19.91 -5.78
CA ASN A 4 -5.03 -20.03 -5.02
C ASN A 4 -4.27 -18.70 -4.90
N TYR A 5 -4.27 -17.85 -5.93
CA TYR A 5 -3.61 -16.54 -5.85
C TYR A 5 -4.31 -15.59 -4.87
N ALA A 6 -5.64 -15.52 -4.93
CA ALA A 6 -6.43 -14.70 -4.02
C ALA A 6 -6.33 -15.22 -2.57
N GLU A 7 -6.34 -16.54 -2.38
CA GLU A 7 -6.13 -17.18 -1.07
C GLU A 7 -4.75 -16.88 -0.49
N GLN A 8 -3.69 -16.90 -1.31
CA GLN A 8 -2.34 -16.52 -0.88
C GLN A 8 -2.26 -15.03 -0.52
N ALA A 9 -2.90 -14.13 -1.28
CA ALA A 9 -2.89 -12.69 -1.02
C ALA A 9 -3.62 -12.32 0.29
N ILE A 10 -4.72 -13.01 0.63
CA ILE A 10 -5.47 -12.74 1.87
C ILE A 10 -4.85 -13.41 3.11
N ARG A 11 -4.01 -14.43 2.93
CA ARG A 11 -3.41 -15.23 4.02
C ARG A 11 -2.60 -14.42 5.04
N PRO A 12 -1.75 -13.44 4.66
CA PRO A 12 -1.04 -12.59 5.61
C PRO A 12 -1.98 -11.76 6.48
N PHE A 13 -3.10 -11.30 5.92
CA PHE A 13 -4.12 -10.55 6.64
C PHE A 13 -4.86 -11.43 7.66
N THR A 14 -5.28 -12.65 7.26
CA THR A 14 -6.01 -13.56 8.16
C THR A 14 -5.11 -14.11 9.27
N ILE A 15 -3.84 -14.37 9.00
CA ILE A 15 -2.85 -14.77 10.03
C ILE A 15 -2.55 -13.58 10.95
N GLY A 16 -2.32 -12.39 10.38
CA GLY A 16 -2.03 -11.16 11.13
C GLY A 16 -3.19 -10.69 12.02
N ARG A 17 -4.45 -11.00 11.67
CA ARG A 17 -5.64 -10.69 12.49
C ARG A 17 -5.54 -11.18 13.93
N LYS A 18 -4.83 -12.28 14.19
CA LYS A 18 -4.56 -12.75 15.56
C LYS A 18 -3.56 -11.87 16.33
N ASN A 19 -2.72 -11.10 15.65
CA ASN A 19 -1.82 -10.11 16.24
C ASN A 19 -2.47 -8.72 16.34
N PHE A 20 -3.50 -8.44 15.53
CA PHE A 20 -4.31 -7.21 15.62
C PHE A 20 -5.43 -7.31 16.66
N VAL A 21 -5.12 -7.81 17.86
CA VAL A 21 -6.07 -8.07 18.96
C VAL A 21 -6.88 -6.82 19.37
N LEU A 22 -6.48 -5.63 18.93
CA LEU A 22 -7.11 -4.34 19.26
C LEU A 22 -8.04 -3.76 18.17
N ILE A 23 -8.27 -4.45 17.05
CA ILE A 23 -9.27 -4.02 16.04
C ILE A 23 -10.67 -4.42 16.51
N GLU A 24 -11.18 -3.73 17.53
CA GLU A 24 -12.57 -3.91 17.98
C GLU A 24 -13.58 -3.01 17.24
N SER A 25 -13.08 -1.96 16.58
CA SER A 25 -13.90 -0.98 15.87
C SER A 25 -13.90 -1.20 14.35
N SER A 26 -15.06 -0.95 13.72
CA SER A 26 -15.22 -0.96 12.26
C SER A 26 -14.27 0.02 11.55
N ASN A 27 -13.95 1.15 12.19
CA ASN A 27 -13.02 2.13 11.66
C ASN A 27 -11.59 1.59 11.62
N ALA A 28 -11.16 0.89 12.68
CA ALA A 28 -9.85 0.25 12.71
C ALA A 28 -9.75 -0.85 11.65
N ALA A 29 -10.81 -1.65 11.47
CA ALA A 29 -10.84 -2.69 10.45
C ALA A 29 -10.71 -2.11 9.03
N ARG A 30 -11.41 -0.99 8.76
CA ARG A 30 -11.31 -0.27 7.48
C ARG A 30 -9.90 0.28 7.25
N ALA A 31 -9.31 0.92 8.26
CA ALA A 31 -7.96 1.47 8.16
C ALA A 31 -6.93 0.37 7.87
N SER A 32 -7.01 -0.76 8.56
CA SER A 32 -6.13 -1.91 8.31
C SER A 32 -6.31 -2.48 6.89
N ALA A 33 -7.56 -2.63 6.43
CA ALA A 33 -7.82 -3.09 5.07
C ALA A 33 -7.20 -2.14 4.02
N MET A 34 -7.32 -0.82 4.19
CA MET A 34 -6.69 0.16 3.30
C MET A 34 -5.17 0.06 3.30
N LEU A 35 -4.53 -0.03 4.47
CA LEU A 35 -3.08 -0.18 4.58
C LEU A 35 -2.58 -1.46 3.89
N TYR A 36 -3.25 -2.59 4.10
CA TYR A 36 -2.89 -3.83 3.43
C TYR A 36 -3.05 -3.74 1.92
N SER A 37 -4.13 -3.13 1.43
CA SER A 37 -4.32 -2.90 0.00
C SER A 37 -3.18 -2.05 -0.59
N LEU A 38 -2.73 -1.00 0.10
CA LEU A 38 -1.58 -0.20 -0.33
C LEU A 38 -0.28 -1.00 -0.37
N VAL A 39 -0.02 -1.82 0.67
CA VAL A 39 1.16 -2.71 0.73
C VAL A 39 1.16 -3.68 -0.45
N GLU A 40 0.05 -4.36 -0.70
CA GLU A 40 -0.04 -5.35 -1.79
C GLU A 40 0.04 -4.67 -3.17
N THR A 41 -0.53 -3.47 -3.31
CA THR A 41 -0.39 -2.68 -4.55
C THR A 41 1.07 -2.29 -4.80
N ALA A 42 1.80 -1.84 -3.78
CA ALA A 42 3.21 -1.49 -3.91
C ALA A 42 4.07 -2.71 -4.27
N LYS A 43 3.80 -3.88 -3.67
CA LYS A 43 4.46 -5.15 -4.02
C LYS A 43 4.16 -5.56 -5.45
N ALA A 44 2.90 -5.47 -5.89
CA ALA A 44 2.48 -5.81 -7.25
C ALA A 44 3.14 -4.93 -8.31
N ASN A 45 3.46 -3.68 -7.97
CA ASN A 45 4.21 -2.74 -8.83
C ASN A 45 5.74 -2.83 -8.66
N HIS A 46 6.23 -3.83 -7.91
CA HIS A 46 7.66 -4.02 -7.65
C HIS A 46 8.34 -2.78 -7.03
N LEU A 47 7.68 -2.17 -6.04
CA LEU A 47 8.23 -1.07 -5.27
C LEU A 47 8.75 -1.54 -3.92
N ASN A 48 9.70 -0.79 -3.36
CA ASN A 48 10.02 -0.91 -1.95
C ASN A 48 8.90 -0.31 -1.12
N VAL A 49 8.15 -1.18 -0.43
CA VAL A 49 6.99 -0.80 0.39
C VAL A 49 7.33 0.29 1.41
N TYR A 50 8.47 0.19 2.11
CA TYR A 50 8.84 1.17 3.13
C TYR A 50 9.05 2.57 2.52
N GLN A 51 9.84 2.66 1.45
CA GLN A 51 10.12 3.93 0.78
C GLN A 51 8.86 4.52 0.16
N TYR A 52 7.98 3.67 -0.37
CA TYR A 52 6.71 4.13 -0.93
C TYR A 52 5.81 4.74 0.16
N PHE A 53 5.72 4.12 1.34
CA PHE A 53 5.01 4.73 2.47
C PHE A 53 5.65 6.02 2.96
N GLU A 54 6.98 6.10 3.01
CA GLU A 54 7.71 7.31 3.38
C GLU A 54 7.38 8.47 2.42
N LEU A 55 7.38 8.19 1.11
CA LEU A 55 6.98 9.14 0.07
C LEU A 55 5.52 9.58 0.24
N LEU A 56 4.59 8.65 0.39
CA LEU A 56 3.16 8.98 0.57
C LEU A 56 2.93 9.80 1.84
N LEU A 57 3.51 9.40 2.97
CA LEU A 57 3.34 10.09 4.26
C LEU A 57 4.06 11.44 4.30
N THR A 58 4.98 11.71 3.36
CA THR A 58 5.66 13.00 3.23
C THR A 58 4.94 13.94 2.26
N GLU A 59 4.45 13.43 1.12
CA GLU A 59 3.82 14.27 0.10
C GLU A 59 2.34 14.55 0.39
N ILE A 60 1.55 13.56 0.84
CA ILE A 60 0.11 13.76 1.09
C ILE A 60 -0.18 14.92 2.06
N PRO A 61 0.54 15.07 3.19
CA PRO A 61 0.29 16.20 4.11
C PRO A 61 0.51 17.58 3.48
N LYS A 62 1.36 17.70 2.46
CA LYS A 62 1.64 18.98 1.78
C LYS A 62 0.47 19.47 0.94
N HIS A 63 -0.41 18.55 0.53
CA HIS A 63 -1.54 18.81 -0.34
C HIS A 63 -2.89 18.73 0.40
N MET A 64 -2.89 18.78 1.74
CA MET A 64 -4.12 18.70 2.54
C MET A 64 -5.06 19.90 2.36
N ASP A 65 -4.51 21.07 2.03
CA ASP A 65 -5.26 22.30 1.79
C ASP A 65 -5.67 22.47 0.31
N ASP A 66 -5.20 21.58 -0.57
CA ASP A 66 -5.48 21.66 -2.00
C ASP A 66 -6.94 21.27 -2.28
N THR A 67 -7.57 22.04 -3.18
CA THR A 67 -8.96 21.78 -3.57
C THR A 67 -9.08 20.64 -4.59
N SER A 68 -8.00 20.34 -5.33
CA SER A 68 -7.98 19.24 -6.31
C SER A 68 -7.08 18.09 -5.85
N LEU A 69 -7.42 16.87 -6.31
CA LEU A 69 -6.70 15.63 -5.99
C LEU A 69 -5.74 15.22 -7.11
N ASP A 70 -5.41 16.15 -8.02
CA ASP A 70 -4.64 15.84 -9.22
C ASP A 70 -3.22 15.37 -8.89
N PHE A 71 -2.67 15.84 -7.77
CA PHE A 71 -1.35 15.45 -7.26
C PHE A 71 -1.25 13.94 -6.96
N ILE A 72 -2.38 13.26 -6.71
CA ILE A 72 -2.39 11.82 -6.46
C ILE A 72 -1.88 11.06 -7.67
N ASN A 73 -2.10 11.56 -8.89
CA ASN A 73 -1.64 10.89 -10.11
C ASN A 73 -0.12 10.72 -10.13
N ASP A 74 0.62 11.69 -9.57
CA ASP A 74 2.07 11.65 -9.49
C ASP A 74 2.58 10.71 -8.39
N LEU A 75 1.73 10.37 -7.42
CA LEU A 75 2.02 9.45 -6.32
C LEU A 75 1.64 7.99 -6.62
N LEU A 76 1.05 7.72 -7.78
CA LEU A 76 0.61 6.37 -8.15
C LEU A 76 1.82 5.43 -8.32
N PRO A 77 1.66 4.14 -7.97
CA PRO A 77 2.79 3.21 -7.89
C PRO A 77 3.36 2.83 -9.27
N TRP A 78 2.63 3.09 -10.35
CA TRP A 78 3.08 2.88 -11.72
C TRP A 78 3.75 4.12 -12.33
N THR A 79 3.77 5.26 -11.64
CA THR A 79 4.36 6.50 -12.15
C THR A 79 5.89 6.36 -12.22
N PRO A 80 6.55 6.82 -13.30
CA PRO A 80 8.01 6.66 -13.45
C PRO A 80 8.83 7.28 -12.31
N SER A 81 8.43 8.47 -11.82
CA SER A 81 9.09 9.16 -10.70
C SER A 81 9.10 8.31 -9.42
N VAL A 82 7.98 7.65 -9.11
CA VAL A 82 7.84 6.76 -7.96
C VAL A 82 8.70 5.50 -8.12
N GLN A 83 8.76 4.94 -9.33
CA GLN A 83 9.59 3.76 -9.61
C GLN A 83 11.09 4.04 -9.45
N GLU A 84 11.53 5.24 -9.83
CA GLU A 84 12.92 5.69 -9.64
C GLU A 84 13.25 5.95 -8.16
N THR A 85 12.30 6.54 -7.42
CA THR A 85 12.51 6.92 -6.02
C THR A 85 12.41 5.71 -5.07
N CYS A 86 11.58 4.72 -5.40
CA CYS A 86 11.28 3.57 -4.55
C CYS A 86 11.63 2.23 -5.20
N PRO A 87 12.89 2.00 -5.65
CA PRO A 87 13.26 0.79 -6.36
C PRO A 87 13.13 -0.45 -5.48
N SER A 88 12.49 -1.50 -5.97
CA SER A 88 12.43 -2.78 -5.26
C SER A 88 13.82 -3.33 -4.97
N ARG A 89 14.03 -3.77 -3.72
CA ARG A 89 15.24 -4.52 -3.32
C ARG A 89 15.31 -5.92 -3.95
N PHE A 90 14.18 -6.45 -4.43
CA PHE A 90 14.12 -7.74 -5.10
C PHE A 90 14.32 -7.57 -6.61
N LYS A 91 15.29 -8.30 -7.18
CA LYS A 91 15.52 -8.33 -8.64
C LYS A 91 14.27 -8.86 -9.33
N LYS A 92 13.91 -8.28 -10.49
CA LYS A 92 12.96 -8.88 -11.43
C LYS A 92 13.50 -10.28 -11.77
N SER A 93 12.77 -11.33 -11.36
CA SER A 93 13.06 -12.70 -11.78
C SER A 93 12.66 -12.92 -13.22
#